data_AF-A0A8D8G3G4-F1
#
_entry.id   AF-A0A8D8G3G4-F1
#
_cell.length_a   1.000
_cell.length_b   1.000
_cell.length_c   1.000
_cell.angle_alpha   90.00
_cell.angle_beta   90.00
_cell.angle_gamma   90.00
#
_symmetry.space_group_name_H-M   'P 1'
#
loop_
_entity.id
_entity.type
_entity.pdbx_description
1 polymer ?
#
loop_
_entity_poly.entity_id
_entity_poly.type
_entity_poly.pdbx_seq_one_letter_code
_entity_poly.pdbx_strand_id
1 'polypeptide(L)'
;RKGREISDYAAKLGFFFSYIDLGGGFSGDKDVSIEKYSVHINKALDEFYPDDKGLTIIAEPGRYYSAAVVTSVIPVHGKRVFRDATDQNKIDKVFYYFNDGIYGTFISAKYRNQPVNPIIWKERGDCGPAYSTTLFGPTCDGSDFF
;
A
#
# COMPACT_ATOMS: atom_id res chain seq x y z
N ARG A 1 13.00 18.37 -15.58
CA ARG A 1 12.89 19.84 -15.72
C ARG A 1 13.34 20.60 -14.47
N LYS A 2 12.57 20.65 -13.37
CA LYS A 2 12.92 21.49 -12.20
C LYS A 2 14.31 21.21 -11.62
N GLY A 3 14.70 19.94 -11.51
CA GLY A 3 16.07 19.58 -11.09
C GLY A 3 17.16 20.18 -11.99
N ARG A 4 16.90 20.26 -13.31
CA ARG A 4 17.85 20.85 -14.26
C ARG A 4 17.93 22.37 -14.09
N GLU A 5 16.79 23.04 -13.97
CA GLU A 5 16.74 24.48 -13.68
C GLU A 5 17.55 24.85 -12.44
N ILE A 6 17.43 24.04 -11.37
CA ILE A 6 18.18 24.23 -10.12
C ILE A 6 19.68 23.99 -10.34
N SER A 7 20.04 22.91 -11.05
CA SER A 7 21.44 22.56 -11.34
C SER A 7 22.13 23.62 -12.20
N ASP A 8 21.45 24.15 -13.22
CA ASP A 8 21.96 25.23 -14.08
C ASP A 8 22.14 26.54 -13.30
N TYR A 9 21.21 26.85 -12.40
CA TYR A 9 21.33 28.01 -11.53
C TYR A 9 22.51 27.86 -10.55
N ALA A 10 22.67 26.68 -9.94
CA ALA A 10 23.78 26.36 -9.06
C ALA A 10 25.14 26.48 -9.78
N ALA A 11 25.23 26.03 -11.04
CA ALA A 11 26.43 26.15 -11.85
C ALA A 11 26.85 27.61 -12.09
N LYS A 12 25.89 28.53 -12.28
CA LYS A 12 26.15 29.97 -12.39
C LYS A 12 26.74 30.57 -11.09
N LEU A 13 26.51 29.92 -9.96
CA LEU A 13 27.05 30.28 -8.66
C LEU A 13 28.36 29.54 -8.32
N GLY A 14 28.89 28.72 -9.24
CA GLY A 14 30.10 27.93 -9.05
C GLY A 14 29.90 26.59 -8.34
N PHE A 15 28.65 26.14 -8.15
CA PHE A 15 28.34 24.81 -7.59
C PHE A 15 28.02 23.82 -8.71
N PHE A 16 28.77 22.72 -8.76
CA PHE A 16 28.59 21.65 -9.74
C PHE A 16 28.12 20.38 -9.02
N PHE A 17 26.86 20.00 -9.23
CA PHE A 17 26.30 18.81 -8.61
C PHE A 17 26.68 17.56 -9.39
N SER A 18 27.06 16.51 -8.66
CA SER A 18 27.39 15.20 -9.22
C SER A 18 26.35 14.13 -8.88
N TYR A 19 25.27 14.50 -8.19
CA TYR A 19 24.23 13.57 -7.75
C TYR A 19 22.83 14.11 -8.05
N ILE A 20 21.93 13.23 -8.47
CA ILE A 20 20.49 13.44 -8.47
C ILE A 20 19.85 12.35 -7.64
N ASP A 21 19.11 12.76 -6.62
CA ASP A 21 18.24 11.88 -5.86
C ASP A 21 16.81 11.97 -6.38
N LEU A 22 16.29 10.84 -6.87
CA LEU A 22 14.92 10.71 -7.36
C LEU A 22 13.91 10.50 -6.22
N GLY A 23 14.38 10.26 -5.00
CA GLY A 23 13.57 9.91 -3.83
C GLY A 23 12.87 8.56 -4.00
N GLY A 24 11.76 8.40 -3.29
CA GLY A 24 10.94 7.18 -3.29
C GLY A 24 9.60 7.33 -4.02
N GLY A 25 8.57 6.66 -3.50
CA GLY A 25 7.20 6.76 -4.03
C GLY A 25 6.83 5.74 -5.11
N PHE A 26 7.79 4.90 -5.53
CA PHE A 26 7.52 3.74 -6.38
C PHE A 26 6.55 2.77 -5.67
N SER A 27 5.53 2.29 -6.39
CA SER A 27 4.63 1.26 -5.87
C SER A 27 5.41 -0.04 -5.63
N GLY A 28 5.08 -0.75 -4.55
CA GLY A 28 5.54 -2.11 -4.30
C GLY A 28 4.38 -3.11 -4.29
N ASP A 29 3.25 -2.75 -4.89
CA ASP A 29 2.09 -3.63 -4.98
C ASP A 29 2.40 -4.80 -5.93
N LYS A 30 1.95 -6.00 -5.59
CA LYS A 30 2.35 -7.28 -6.23
C LYS A 30 2.23 -7.28 -7.77
N ASP A 31 1.24 -6.57 -8.30
CA ASP A 31 0.88 -6.58 -9.72
C ASP A 31 1.19 -5.24 -10.42
N VAL A 32 2.03 -4.39 -9.84
CA VAL A 32 2.41 -3.09 -10.40
C VAL A 32 3.88 -3.12 -10.83
N SER A 33 4.11 -3.08 -12.15
CA SER A 33 5.46 -3.01 -12.72
C SER A 33 6.13 -1.66 -12.46
N ILE A 34 7.44 -1.68 -12.17
CA ILE A 34 8.29 -0.48 -12.05
C ILE A 34 8.37 0.31 -13.36
N GLU A 35 8.10 -0.34 -14.51
CA GLU A 35 8.08 0.30 -15.83
C GLU A 35 7.11 1.46 -15.93
N LYS A 36 6.04 1.45 -15.12
CA LYS A 36 5.11 2.58 -14.97
C LYS A 36 5.83 3.88 -14.60
N TYR A 37 6.99 3.79 -13.95
CA TYR A 37 7.79 4.94 -13.52
C TYR A 37 9.10 5.04 -14.32
N SER A 38 9.83 3.93 -14.49
CA SER A 38 11.19 3.96 -15.02
C SER A 38 11.27 4.47 -16.45
N VAL A 39 10.29 4.17 -17.31
CA VAL A 39 10.26 4.66 -18.70
C VAL A 39 10.22 6.19 -18.74
N HIS A 40 9.41 6.80 -17.89
CA HIS A 40 9.30 8.26 -17.83
C HIS A 40 10.51 8.92 -17.19
N ILE A 41 11.08 8.29 -16.15
CA ILE A 41 12.30 8.76 -15.49
C ILE A 41 13.46 8.73 -16.47
N ASN A 42 13.69 7.59 -17.14
CA ASN A 42 14.79 7.44 -18.09
C ASN A 42 14.67 8.44 -19.24
N LYS A 43 13.48 8.58 -19.82
CA LYS A 43 13.24 9.60 -20.86
C LYS A 43 13.56 11.01 -20.37
N ALA A 44 13.18 11.36 -19.14
CA ALA A 44 13.48 12.67 -18.58
C ALA A 44 14.98 12.86 -18.31
N LEU A 45 15.69 11.82 -17.87
CA LEU A 45 17.14 11.86 -17.68
C LEU A 45 17.84 12.08 -19.02
N ASP A 46 17.45 11.36 -20.07
CA ASP A 46 17.98 11.53 -21.42
C ASP A 46 17.71 12.95 -21.98
N GLU A 47 16.53 13.51 -21.70
CA GLU A 47 16.15 14.86 -22.16
C GLU A 47 16.89 15.97 -21.39
N PHE A 48 17.02 15.86 -20.08
CA PHE A 48 17.50 16.95 -19.22
C PHE A 48 18.98 16.84 -18.82
N TYR A 49 19.60 15.66 -18.94
CA TYR A 49 20.99 15.41 -18.57
C TYR A 49 21.75 14.56 -19.62
N PRO A 50 21.66 14.86 -20.94
CA PRO A 50 22.22 14.03 -22.00
C PRO A 50 23.75 13.89 -21.99
N ASP A 51 24.47 14.91 -21.50
CA ASP A 51 25.94 15.00 -21.61
C ASP A 51 26.67 14.91 -20.25
N ASP A 52 25.95 14.60 -19.18
CA ASP A 52 26.45 14.70 -17.80
C ASP A 52 27.17 13.41 -17.34
N LYS A 53 28.34 13.13 -17.95
CA LYS A 53 29.14 11.91 -17.68
C LYS A 53 29.65 11.75 -16.25
N GLY A 54 29.58 12.78 -15.42
CA GLY A 54 29.96 12.76 -14.00
C GLY A 54 28.77 12.68 -13.03
N LEU A 55 27.55 12.57 -13.54
CA LEU A 55 26.33 12.60 -12.75
C LEU A 55 25.92 11.18 -12.32
N THR A 56 25.78 11.00 -11.02
CA THR A 56 25.30 9.76 -10.41
C THR A 56 23.82 9.90 -10.06
N ILE A 57 23.00 8.97 -10.54
CA ILE A 57 21.57 8.94 -10.23
C ILE A 57 21.34 7.95 -9.09
N ILE A 58 20.68 8.40 -8.03
CA ILE A 58 20.27 7.58 -6.88
C ILE A 58 18.76 7.69 -6.68
N ALA A 59 18.22 6.76 -5.91
CA ALA A 59 16.81 6.75 -5.51
C ALA A 59 16.67 6.13 -4.11
N GLU A 60 15.55 6.42 -3.46
CA GLU A 60 15.20 5.98 -2.10
C GLU A 60 13.95 5.05 -2.09
N PRO A 61 13.96 3.91 -2.82
CA PRO A 61 12.81 3.01 -2.90
C PRO A 61 12.58 2.26 -1.58
N GLY A 62 11.62 2.70 -0.76
CA GLY A 62 11.20 1.97 0.43
C GLY A 62 10.12 0.92 0.15
N ARG A 63 8.90 1.39 -0.15
CA ARG A 63 7.72 0.53 -0.37
C ARG A 63 7.91 -0.49 -1.49
N TYR A 64 8.61 -0.08 -2.55
CA TYR A 64 8.94 -0.93 -3.69
C TYR A 64 9.54 -2.28 -3.29
N TYR A 65 10.50 -2.27 -2.36
CA TYR A 65 11.16 -3.51 -1.91
C TYR A 65 10.37 -4.29 -0.86
N SER A 66 9.43 -3.67 -0.15
CA SER A 66 8.90 -4.19 1.11
C SER A 66 7.41 -4.47 1.12
N ALA A 67 6.62 -3.95 0.19
CA ALA A 67 5.16 -4.07 0.26
C ALA A 67 4.65 -5.49 -0.07
N ALA A 68 5.12 -6.12 -1.15
CA ALA A 68 4.62 -7.42 -1.59
C ALA A 68 5.33 -8.63 -0.95
N VAL A 69 6.35 -8.42 -0.13
CA VAL A 69 7.18 -9.53 0.41
C VAL A 69 6.57 -10.23 1.61
N VAL A 70 5.58 -9.63 2.27
CA VAL A 70 4.89 -10.19 3.43
C VAL A 70 3.40 -10.35 3.14
N THR A 71 2.83 -11.49 3.51
CA THR A 71 1.39 -11.70 3.61
C THR A 71 1.02 -11.89 5.07
N SER A 72 0.13 -11.05 5.59
CA SER A 72 -0.37 -11.19 6.97
C SER A 72 -1.43 -12.30 7.04
N VAL A 73 -1.26 -13.23 7.98
CA VAL A 73 -2.21 -14.32 8.25
C VAL A 73 -2.82 -14.07 9.62
N ILE A 74 -4.14 -13.89 9.65
CA ILE A 74 -4.85 -13.42 10.85
C ILE A 74 -5.97 -14.40 11.18
N PRO A 75 -5.92 -15.06 12.34
CA PRO A 75 -7.00 -15.94 12.78
C PRO A 75 -8.24 -15.16 13.17
N VAL A 76 -9.40 -15.71 12.82
CA VAL A 76 -10.68 -15.32 13.41
C VAL A 76 -10.76 -15.92 14.82
N HIS A 77 -10.70 -15.08 15.86
CA HIS A 77 -10.81 -15.54 17.25
C HIS A 77 -12.22 -15.37 17.84
N GLY A 78 -13.11 -14.68 17.13
CA GLY A 78 -14.47 -14.39 17.58
C GLY A 78 -15.42 -14.16 16.41
N LYS A 79 -16.69 -14.48 16.63
CA LYS A 79 -17.76 -14.33 15.64
C LYS A 79 -19.05 -13.90 16.33
N ARG A 80 -19.75 -12.91 15.77
CA ARG A 80 -21.10 -12.52 16.19
C ARG A 80 -22.05 -12.58 14.99
N VAL A 81 -23.19 -13.25 15.15
CA VAL A 81 -24.20 -13.39 14.09
C VAL A 81 -25.41 -12.56 14.47
N PHE A 82 -25.82 -11.68 13.56
CA PHE A 82 -27.05 -10.91 13.65
C PHE A 82 -28.09 -11.57 12.76
N ARG A 83 -29.24 -11.92 13.35
CA ARG A 83 -30.35 -12.59 12.69
C ARG A 83 -31.51 -11.63 12.55
N ASP A 84 -32.32 -11.85 11.52
CA ASP A 84 -33.53 -11.07 11.29
C ASP A 84 -34.48 -11.20 12.49
N ALA A 85 -35.08 -10.09 12.91
CA ALA A 85 -35.96 -10.06 14.08
C ALA A 85 -37.25 -10.86 13.88
N THR A 86 -37.67 -11.04 12.62
CA THR A 86 -38.90 -11.74 12.22
C THR A 86 -38.64 -13.17 11.73
N ASP A 87 -37.42 -13.46 11.25
CA ASP A 87 -37.00 -14.81 10.85
C ASP A 87 -35.62 -15.16 11.41
N GLN A 88 -35.59 -15.94 12.49
CA GLN A 88 -34.33 -16.37 13.12
C GLN A 88 -33.44 -17.24 12.21
N ASN A 89 -33.98 -17.83 11.14
CA ASN A 89 -33.16 -18.59 10.20
C ASN A 89 -32.39 -17.68 9.23
N LYS A 90 -32.84 -16.45 9.05
CA LYS A 90 -32.20 -15.46 8.18
C LYS A 90 -31.09 -14.72 8.94
N ILE A 91 -29.89 -14.72 8.34
CA ILE A 91 -28.73 -13.98 8.85
C ILE A 91 -28.61 -12.68 8.07
N ASP A 92 -28.67 -11.55 8.77
CA ASP A 92 -28.56 -10.22 8.16
C ASP A 92 -27.11 -9.75 8.07
N LYS A 93 -26.34 -9.99 9.14
CA LYS A 93 -24.96 -9.50 9.26
C LYS A 93 -24.11 -10.41 10.14
N VAL A 94 -22.81 -10.48 9.83
CA VAL A 94 -21.84 -11.22 10.64
C VAL A 94 -20.68 -10.29 11.01
N PHE A 95 -20.26 -10.32 12.27
CA PHE A 95 -19.00 -9.71 12.68
C PHE A 95 -17.96 -10.81 12.88
N TYR A 96 -16.75 -10.54 12.41
CA TYR A 96 -15.57 -11.34 12.74
C TYR A 96 -14.58 -10.47 13.50
N TYR A 97 -14.00 -11.06 14.53
CA TYR A 97 -12.99 -10.43 15.36
C TYR A 97 -11.65 -11.10 15.08
N PHE A 98 -10.61 -10.29 15.00
CA PHE A 98 -9.25 -10.69 14.71
C PHE A 98 -8.32 -10.38 15.89
N ASN A 99 -7.18 -11.07 15.95
CA ASN A 99 -6.14 -10.79 16.94
C ASN A 99 -5.20 -9.62 16.54
N ASP A 100 -5.46 -8.95 15.42
CA ASP A 100 -4.74 -7.77 14.94
C ASP A 100 -5.73 -6.78 14.30
N GLY A 101 -5.40 -5.49 14.35
CA GLY A 101 -6.34 -4.39 14.16
C GLY A 101 -5.72 -3.14 13.57
N ILE A 102 -6.47 -2.05 13.56
CA ILE A 102 -5.96 -0.75 13.10
C ILE A 102 -4.87 -0.21 14.03
N TYR A 103 -4.80 -0.64 15.30
CA TYR A 103 -3.73 -0.25 16.21
C TYR A 103 -2.44 -1.07 16.02
N GLY A 104 -2.46 -2.08 15.15
CA GLY A 104 -1.31 -2.91 14.80
C GLY A 104 -0.97 -2.81 13.33
N THR A 105 -0.94 -3.94 12.62
CA THR A 105 -0.46 -4.02 11.23
C THR A 105 -1.23 -3.10 10.27
N PHE A 106 -2.51 -2.85 10.55
CA PHE A 106 -3.39 -2.17 9.61
C PHE A 106 -3.49 -0.66 9.80
N ILE A 107 -2.72 -0.08 10.73
CA ILE A 107 -2.73 1.36 10.98
C ILE A 107 -2.47 2.15 9.68
N SER A 108 -1.51 1.69 8.88
CA SER A 108 -1.15 2.35 7.62
C SER A 108 -2.26 2.27 6.59
N ALA A 109 -2.95 1.12 6.50
CA ALA A 109 -4.06 0.95 5.57
C ALA A 109 -5.22 1.88 5.93
N LYS A 110 -5.57 1.96 7.23
CA LYS A 110 -6.62 2.86 7.72
C LYS A 110 -6.29 4.33 7.42
N TYR A 111 -5.08 4.80 7.76
CA TYR A 111 -4.68 6.19 7.51
C TYR A 111 -4.62 6.56 6.03
N ARG A 112 -4.30 5.59 5.16
CA ARG A 112 -4.24 5.79 3.71
C ARG A 112 -5.58 5.54 3.02
N ASN A 113 -6.64 5.25 3.79
CA ASN A 113 -7.95 4.86 3.28
C ASN A 113 -7.86 3.71 2.24
N GLN A 114 -6.92 2.79 2.47
CA GLN A 114 -6.70 1.62 1.62
C GLN A 114 -7.69 0.52 1.98
N PRO A 115 -8.35 -0.11 1.00
CA PRO A 115 -9.25 -1.21 1.27
C PRO A 115 -8.47 -2.41 1.81
N VAL A 116 -8.98 -3.02 2.88
CA VAL A 116 -8.50 -4.34 3.32
C VAL A 116 -9.17 -5.40 2.46
N ASN A 117 -8.36 -6.13 1.70
CA ASN A 117 -8.81 -7.20 0.82
C ASN A 117 -8.49 -8.56 1.47
N PRO A 118 -9.37 -9.12 2.31
CA PRO A 118 -9.12 -10.41 2.94
C PRO A 118 -9.07 -11.51 1.88
N ILE A 119 -8.03 -12.34 1.94
CA ILE A 119 -7.94 -13.56 1.15
C ILE A 119 -8.44 -14.70 2.03
N ILE A 120 -9.50 -15.38 1.59
CA ILE A 120 -10.05 -16.54 2.29
C ILE A 120 -9.27 -17.79 1.83
N TRP A 121 -8.79 -18.57 2.79
CA TRP A 121 -7.99 -19.77 2.53
C TRP A 121 -8.76 -20.92 1.87
N LYS A 122 -10.10 -20.94 2.03
CA LYS A 122 -10.98 -21.93 1.40
C LYS A 122 -11.26 -21.57 -0.04
N GLU A 123 -11.34 -22.59 -0.90
CA GLU A 123 -11.82 -22.40 -2.26
C GLU A 123 -13.27 -21.87 -2.27
N ARG A 124 -13.61 -21.07 -3.28
CA ARG A 124 -14.96 -20.50 -3.39
C ARG A 124 -16.05 -21.57 -3.49
N GLY A 125 -15.75 -22.71 -4.12
CA GLY A 125 -16.69 -23.83 -4.23
C GLY A 125 -17.03 -24.49 -2.89
N ASP A 126 -16.12 -24.38 -1.91
CA ASP A 126 -16.29 -24.92 -0.55
C ASP A 126 -16.82 -23.89 0.44
N CYS A 127 -17.06 -22.66 -0.02
CA CYS A 127 -17.61 -21.59 0.80
C CYS A 127 -19.13 -21.73 0.91
N GLY A 128 -19.66 -21.46 2.10
CA GLY A 128 -21.10 -21.32 2.31
C GLY A 128 -21.65 -20.00 1.77
N PRO A 129 -22.91 -19.67 2.09
CA PRO A 129 -23.53 -18.42 1.66
C PRO A 129 -22.72 -17.19 2.09
N ALA A 130 -22.75 -16.14 1.26
CA ALA A 130 -22.15 -14.86 1.58
C ALA A 130 -23.09 -14.02 2.45
N TYR A 131 -22.52 -13.30 3.41
CA TYR A 131 -23.26 -12.42 4.31
C TYR A 131 -22.59 -11.05 4.40
N SER A 132 -23.40 -10.01 4.62
CA SER A 132 -22.88 -8.69 4.98
C SER A 132 -21.99 -8.80 6.22
N THR A 133 -20.77 -8.28 6.14
CA THR A 133 -19.74 -8.55 7.14
C THR A 133 -19.04 -7.27 7.58
N THR A 134 -18.70 -7.17 8.86
CA THR A 134 -17.76 -6.16 9.38
C THR A 134 -16.63 -6.88 10.12
N LEU A 135 -15.41 -6.43 9.89
CA LEU A 135 -14.20 -7.00 10.47
C LEU A 135 -13.69 -6.08 11.58
N PHE A 136 -13.40 -6.64 12.74
CA PHE A 136 -12.94 -5.90 13.92
C PHE A 136 -11.56 -6.37 14.34
N GLY A 137 -10.74 -5.43 14.81
CA GLY A 137 -9.51 -5.72 15.53
C GLY A 137 -9.78 -6.15 16.99
N PRO A 138 -8.72 -6.41 17.76
CA PRO A 138 -8.82 -7.04 19.07
C PRO A 138 -9.15 -6.07 20.21
N THR A 139 -9.16 -4.76 19.97
CA THR A 139 -9.24 -3.77 21.05
C THR A 139 -10.68 -3.50 21.49
N CYS A 140 -10.83 -2.85 22.65
CA CYS A 140 -12.12 -2.38 23.14
C CYS A 140 -12.60 -1.08 22.47
N ASP A 141 -11.79 -0.48 21.59
CA ASP A 141 -12.19 0.73 20.87
C ASP A 141 -13.14 0.36 19.72
N GLY A 142 -14.35 0.92 19.73
CA GLY A 142 -15.34 0.70 18.67
C GLY A 142 -14.89 1.18 17.29
N SER A 143 -13.81 1.97 17.21
CA SER A 143 -13.20 2.46 15.98
C SER A 143 -12.23 1.46 15.34
N ASP A 144 -11.85 0.39 16.06
CA ASP A 144 -10.94 -0.67 15.59
C ASP A 144 -11.65 -1.64 14.63
N PHE A 145 -12.08 -1.12 13.49
CA PHE A 145 -12.72 -1.87 12.43
C PHE A 145 -12.22 -1.46 11.04
N PHE A 146 -12.39 -2.40 10.11
CA PHE A 146 -12.05 -2.28 8.68
C PHE A 146 -13.27 -1.94 7.84
#